data_AF-A0A8C9N542-F1
#
_entry.id   AF-A0A8C9N542-F1
#
_cell.length_a   1.000
_cell.length_b   1.000
_cell.length_c   1.000
_cell.angle_alpha   90.00
_cell.angle_beta   90.00
_cell.angle_gamma   90.00
#
_symmetry.space_group_name_H-M   'P 1'
#
loop_
_entity.id
_entity.type
_entity.pdbx_description
1 polymer ?
#
loop_
_entity_poly.entity_id
_entity_poly.type
_entity_poly.pdbx_seq_one_letter_code
_entity_poly.pdbx_strand_id
1 'polypeptide(L)'
;MTVLYKLAREQLSKQHHYDFGLRALKSVLVMAGELKRGSADLSEDVVLMRALRDMNLPKFVFEDVPLFLGLISDLFPGLDCPRVRYPDLNDAVEQVCIVAPWIIQMYETMLTRHTTMVVGPTGGGKTVVIKTLCQAQNKVFAWLYTLNPKAMSVIELYGILDPVTRDWTDGVLSNIFRDINRPTDKKEYILFDGDVDALWVENMNSVMDDNKLLTLANGERIRLQAHCALLFEVGDLQYASPATVSRCGMVFVDPKNLRYEPYWQKWVKKREKEQHYQVLDSGLAV
;
A
#
# COMPACT_ATOMS: atom_id res chain seq x y z
N MET A 1 -23.99 5.74 -2.95
CA MET A 1 -22.56 6.11 -2.88
C MET A 1 -22.33 7.52 -2.33
N THR A 2 -22.86 8.58 -2.96
CA THR A 2 -22.65 9.98 -2.53
C THR A 2 -23.16 10.25 -1.11
N VAL A 3 -24.32 9.69 -0.75
CA VAL A 3 -24.88 9.76 0.60
C VAL A 3 -23.95 9.12 1.63
N LEU A 4 -23.42 7.91 1.36
CA LEU A 4 -22.46 7.24 2.24
C LEU A 4 -21.23 8.13 2.49
N TYR A 5 -20.64 8.70 1.44
CA TYR A 5 -19.42 9.51 1.59
C TYR A 5 -19.70 10.84 2.30
N LYS A 6 -20.89 11.41 2.12
CA LYS A 6 -21.33 12.58 2.88
C LYS A 6 -21.46 12.24 4.38
N LEU A 7 -22.17 11.16 4.71
CA LEU A 7 -22.35 10.71 6.09
C LEU A 7 -21.02 10.31 6.74
N ALA A 8 -20.17 9.57 6.04
CA ALA A 8 -18.85 9.18 6.52
C ALA A 8 -17.98 10.41 6.83
N ARG A 9 -18.01 11.44 5.98
CA ARG A 9 -17.28 12.70 6.22
C ARG A 9 -17.82 13.49 7.42
N GLU A 10 -19.11 13.37 7.71
CA GLU A 10 -19.78 14.09 8.81
C GLU A 10 -19.70 13.36 10.15
N GLN A 11 -19.68 12.02 10.14
CA GLN A 11 -19.77 11.19 11.35
C GLN A 11 -18.45 10.55 11.79
N LEU A 12 -17.52 10.26 10.86
CA LEU A 12 -16.23 9.66 11.21
C LEU A 12 -15.26 10.71 11.73
N SER A 13 -14.21 10.25 12.40
CA SER A 13 -13.15 11.13 12.89
C SER A 13 -12.44 11.86 11.73
N LYS A 14 -11.95 13.08 11.99
CA LYS A 14 -11.23 13.89 11.00
C LYS A 14 -9.77 13.43 10.93
N GLN A 15 -9.47 12.56 9.96
CA GLN A 15 -8.10 12.09 9.69
C GLN A 15 -7.54 12.71 8.40
N HIS A 16 -6.24 13.03 8.39
CA HIS A 16 -5.57 13.64 7.22
C HIS A 16 -5.50 12.70 5.99
N HIS A 17 -5.54 11.39 6.22
CA HIS A 17 -5.45 10.38 5.19
C HIS A 17 -6.81 9.91 4.64
N TYR A 18 -7.93 10.47 5.14
CA TYR A 18 -9.26 10.15 4.63
C TYR A 18 -9.54 10.91 3.33
N ASP A 19 -9.90 10.16 2.27
CA ASP A 19 -10.32 10.71 0.99
C ASP A 19 -11.72 10.22 0.61
N PHE A 20 -12.66 11.15 0.59
CA PHE A 20 -14.04 10.98 0.14
C PHE A 20 -14.33 11.76 -1.16
N GLY A 21 -13.29 12.13 -1.92
CA GLY A 21 -13.41 12.88 -3.15
C GLY A 21 -13.84 12.05 -4.37
N LEU A 22 -13.92 12.72 -5.52
CA LEU A 22 -14.34 12.10 -6.80
C LEU A 22 -13.37 11.01 -7.27
N ARG A 23 -12.07 11.13 -6.99
CA ARG A 23 -11.08 10.09 -7.33
C ARG A 23 -11.33 8.80 -6.56
N ALA A 24 -11.66 8.90 -5.27
CA ALA A 24 -12.05 7.74 -4.47
C ALA A 24 -13.32 7.08 -5.02
N LEU A 25 -14.33 7.88 -5.40
CA LEU A 25 -15.55 7.36 -6.02
C LEU A 25 -15.28 6.66 -7.37
N LYS A 26 -14.42 7.23 -8.21
CA LYS A 26 -13.97 6.61 -9.47
C LYS A 26 -13.32 5.25 -9.20
N SER A 27 -12.41 5.15 -8.24
CA SER A 27 -11.74 3.88 -7.89
C SER A 27 -12.73 2.81 -7.44
N VAL A 28 -13.76 3.17 -6.65
CA VAL A 28 -14.82 2.23 -6.26
C VAL A 28 -15.59 1.72 -7.47
N LEU A 29 -15.95 2.60 -8.41
CA LEU A 29 -16.70 2.20 -9.61
C LEU A 29 -15.88 1.29 -10.53
N VAL A 30 -14.58 1.55 -10.68
CA VAL A 30 -13.67 0.69 -11.44
C VAL A 30 -13.62 -0.71 -10.81
N MET A 31 -13.43 -0.80 -9.49
CA MET A 31 -13.43 -2.06 -8.76
C MET A 31 -14.77 -2.79 -8.85
N ALA A 32 -15.90 -2.08 -8.70
CA ALA A 32 -17.23 -2.66 -8.86
C ALA A 32 -17.42 -3.25 -10.26
N GLY A 33 -16.94 -2.55 -11.30
CA GLY A 33 -16.96 -3.04 -12.67
C GLY A 33 -16.12 -4.31 -12.86
N GLU A 34 -14.94 -4.39 -12.25
CA GLU A 34 -14.10 -5.60 -12.26
C GLU A 34 -14.77 -6.78 -11.55
N LEU A 35 -15.34 -6.53 -10.37
CA LEU A 35 -16.08 -7.54 -9.60
C LEU A 35 -17.29 -8.07 -10.37
N LYS A 36 -18.07 -7.19 -11.02
CA LYS A 36 -19.22 -7.60 -11.84
C LYS A 36 -18.80 -8.42 -13.06
N ARG A 37 -17.68 -8.09 -13.71
CA ARG A 37 -17.13 -8.88 -14.82
C ARG A 37 -16.62 -10.25 -14.38
N GLY A 38 -16.02 -10.34 -13.19
CA GLY A 38 -15.56 -11.61 -12.61
C GLY A 38 -16.68 -12.48 -12.04
N SER A 39 -17.88 -11.92 -11.83
CA SER A 39 -19.02 -12.62 -11.24
C SER A 39 -20.32 -12.05 -11.78
N ALA A 40 -20.67 -12.46 -13.00
CA ALA A 40 -21.84 -11.93 -13.73
C ALA A 40 -23.16 -12.15 -12.98
N ASP A 41 -23.26 -13.23 -12.20
CA ASP A 41 -24.49 -13.64 -11.50
C ASP A 41 -24.75 -12.85 -10.20
N LEU A 42 -23.76 -12.12 -9.67
CA LEU A 42 -23.94 -11.33 -8.46
C LEU A 42 -24.86 -10.12 -8.73
N SER A 43 -25.79 -9.86 -7.82
CA SER A 43 -26.60 -8.63 -7.85
C SER A 43 -25.70 -7.39 -7.82
N GLU A 44 -26.04 -6.37 -8.61
CA GLU A 44 -25.29 -5.11 -8.67
C GLU A 44 -25.21 -4.41 -7.31
N ASP A 45 -26.26 -4.53 -6.49
CA ASP A 45 -26.31 -3.95 -5.15
C ASP A 45 -25.25 -4.60 -4.24
N VAL A 46 -25.10 -5.92 -4.32
CA VAL A 46 -24.09 -6.68 -3.56
C VAL A 46 -22.69 -6.31 -4.05
N VAL A 47 -22.49 -6.20 -5.37
CA VAL A 47 -21.21 -5.79 -5.95
C VAL A 47 -20.83 -4.39 -5.49
N LEU A 48 -21.77 -3.46 -5.48
CA LEU A 48 -21.51 -2.07 -5.10
C LEU A 48 -21.25 -1.91 -3.61
N MET A 49 -22.08 -2.54 -2.76
CA MET A 49 -21.87 -2.58 -1.31
C MET A 49 -20.48 -3.13 -0.99
N ARG A 50 -20.10 -4.22 -1.66
CA ARG A 50 -18.79 -4.84 -1.49
C ARG A 50 -17.66 -3.93 -1.92
N ALA A 51 -17.72 -3.36 -3.13
CA ALA A 51 -16.69 -2.45 -3.62
C ALA A 51 -16.52 -1.24 -2.68
N LEU A 52 -17.62 -0.68 -2.17
CA LEU A 52 -17.58 0.42 -1.20
C LEU A 52 -16.92 0.02 0.12
N ARG A 53 -17.24 -1.18 0.64
CA ARG A 53 -16.67 -1.69 1.87
C ARG A 53 -15.18 -1.95 1.72
N ASP A 54 -14.80 -2.75 0.73
CA ASP A 54 -13.44 -3.27 0.57
C ASP A 54 -12.45 -2.14 0.20
N MET A 55 -12.87 -1.11 -0.55
CA MET A 55 -12.00 0.03 -0.86
C MET A 55 -11.76 1.01 0.28
N ASN A 56 -12.68 1.11 1.24
CA ASN A 56 -12.60 2.12 2.30
C ASN A 56 -12.16 1.55 3.64
N LEU A 57 -12.47 0.29 3.93
CA LEU A 57 -12.08 -0.37 5.17
C LEU A 57 -10.57 -0.30 5.48
N PRO A 58 -9.65 -0.46 4.51
CA PRO A 58 -8.21 -0.37 4.79
C PRO A 58 -7.76 1.01 5.26
N LYS A 59 -8.55 2.06 5.02
CA LYS A 59 -8.16 3.45 5.31
C LYS A 59 -8.49 3.85 6.75
N PHE A 60 -9.43 3.17 7.39
CA PHE A 60 -10.01 3.64 8.64
C PHE A 60 -9.19 3.24 9.87
N VAL A 61 -9.17 4.14 10.85
CA VAL A 61 -8.66 3.84 12.19
C VAL A 61 -9.58 2.85 12.90
N PHE A 62 -9.06 2.14 13.90
CA PHE A 62 -9.79 1.07 14.61
C PHE A 62 -11.18 1.52 15.13
N GLU A 63 -11.28 2.75 15.63
CA GLU A 63 -12.49 3.30 16.25
C GLU A 63 -13.59 3.66 15.21
N ASP A 64 -13.19 4.00 13.98
CA ASP A 64 -14.11 4.39 12.91
C ASP A 64 -14.64 3.19 12.11
N VAL A 65 -13.95 2.04 12.17
CA VAL A 65 -14.35 0.82 11.44
C VAL A 65 -15.78 0.38 11.79
N PRO A 66 -16.17 0.23 13.08
CA PRO A 66 -17.54 -0.14 13.43
C PRO A 66 -18.59 0.88 12.98
N LEU A 67 -18.28 2.17 13.06
CA LEU A 67 -19.17 3.26 12.64
C LEU A 67 -19.43 3.18 11.13
N PHE A 68 -18.38 3.00 10.34
CA PHE A 68 -18.52 2.86 8.88
C PHE A 68 -19.29 1.60 8.49
N LEU A 69 -19.07 0.46 9.17
CA LEU A 69 -19.84 -0.76 8.92
C LEU A 69 -21.32 -0.58 9.28
N GLY A 70 -21.63 0.19 10.33
CA GLY A 70 -23.01 0.61 10.64
C GLY A 70 -23.65 1.39 9.50
N LEU A 71 -22.95 2.42 8.98
CA LEU A 71 -23.41 3.21 7.84
C LEU A 71 -23.65 2.36 6.58
N ILE A 72 -22.80 1.36 6.34
CA ILE A 72 -22.99 0.41 5.23
C ILE A 72 -24.26 -0.43 5.45
N SER A 73 -24.44 -0.97 6.66
CA SER A 73 -25.61 -1.78 7.01
C SER A 73 -26.92 -1.01 6.89
N ASP A 74 -26.91 0.28 7.25
CA ASP A 74 -28.09 1.16 7.15
C ASP A 74 -28.48 1.45 5.69
N LEU A 75 -27.48 1.60 4.81
CA LEU A 75 -27.71 1.86 3.38
C LEU A 75 -28.02 0.61 2.55
N PHE A 76 -27.55 -0.55 3.00
CA PHE A 76 -27.69 -1.83 2.31
C PHE A 76 -28.27 -2.90 3.25
N PRO A 77 -29.52 -2.75 3.72
CA PRO A 77 -30.12 -3.63 4.71
C PRO A 77 -30.31 -5.05 4.15
N GLY A 78 -29.90 -6.06 4.94
CA GLY A 78 -30.09 -7.47 4.61
C GLY A 78 -29.17 -8.02 3.51
N LEU A 79 -28.15 -7.26 3.09
CA LEU A 79 -27.15 -7.72 2.13
C LEU A 79 -25.89 -8.21 2.86
N ASP A 80 -25.74 -9.53 2.95
CA ASP A 80 -24.49 -10.14 3.42
C ASP A 80 -23.57 -10.47 2.25
N CYS A 81 -22.37 -9.91 2.28
CA CYS A 81 -21.36 -10.18 1.26
C CYS A 81 -20.13 -10.85 1.89
N PRO A 82 -19.87 -12.14 1.60
CA PRO A 82 -18.67 -12.81 2.09
C PRO A 82 -17.41 -12.16 1.50
N ARG A 83 -16.32 -12.16 2.27
CA ARG A 83 -15.01 -11.75 1.76
C ARG A 83 -14.52 -12.77 0.73
N VAL A 84 -13.94 -12.28 -0.37
CA VAL A 84 -13.21 -13.17 -1.28
C VAL A 84 -11.90 -13.56 -0.64
N ARG A 85 -11.61 -14.85 -0.70
CA ARG A 85 -10.30 -15.39 -0.41
C ARG A 85 -9.48 -15.41 -1.69
N TYR A 86 -8.20 -15.12 -1.58
CA TYR A 86 -7.21 -15.39 -2.62
C TYR A 86 -6.41 -16.59 -2.14
N PRO A 87 -6.77 -17.83 -2.48
CA PRO A 87 -6.18 -19.02 -1.86
C PRO A 87 -4.66 -19.03 -1.94
N ASP A 88 -4.10 -18.81 -3.14
CA ASP A 88 -2.65 -18.81 -3.35
C ASP A 88 -1.92 -17.73 -2.53
N LEU A 89 -2.50 -16.54 -2.42
CA LEU A 89 -1.92 -15.45 -1.65
C LEU A 89 -2.09 -15.67 -0.16
N ASN A 90 -3.26 -16.13 0.28
CA ASN A 90 -3.54 -16.43 1.67
C ASN A 90 -2.60 -17.52 2.18
N ASP A 91 -2.44 -18.60 1.42
CA ASP A 91 -1.56 -19.70 1.79
C ASP A 91 -0.09 -19.24 1.85
N ALA A 92 0.36 -18.44 0.88
CA ALA A 92 1.70 -17.87 0.88
C ALA A 92 1.93 -16.90 2.05
N VAL A 93 0.91 -16.11 2.40
CA VAL A 93 0.97 -15.16 3.52
C VAL A 93 0.97 -15.89 4.85
N GLU A 94 0.12 -16.91 5.03
CA GLU A 94 0.04 -17.71 6.24
C GLU A 94 1.35 -18.46 6.53
N GLN A 95 2.11 -18.83 5.50
CA GLN A 95 3.46 -19.40 5.65
C GLN A 95 4.47 -18.41 6.24
N VAL A 96 4.35 -17.12 5.91
CA VAL A 96 5.34 -16.10 6.28
C VAL A 96 4.95 -15.36 7.56
N CYS A 97 3.67 -15.02 7.73
CA CYS A 97 3.22 -14.17 8.83
C CYS A 97 1.75 -14.38 9.20
N ILE A 98 1.45 -14.21 10.48
CA ILE A 98 0.11 -14.34 11.07
C ILE A 98 -0.71 -13.05 10.88
N VAL A 99 -0.07 -11.99 10.36
CA VAL A 99 -0.60 -10.64 10.12
C VAL A 99 -1.32 -10.58 8.76
N ALA A 100 -2.14 -11.59 8.45
CA ALA A 100 -2.70 -11.84 7.13
C ALA A 100 -3.70 -10.77 6.60
N PRO A 101 -4.58 -10.16 7.42
CA PRO A 101 -5.62 -9.27 6.88
C PRO A 101 -5.09 -8.02 6.18
N TRP A 102 -4.07 -7.35 6.73
CA TRP A 102 -3.51 -6.13 6.13
C TRP A 102 -2.74 -6.39 4.84
N ILE A 103 -2.11 -7.57 4.73
CA ILE A 103 -1.37 -7.94 3.53
C ILE A 103 -2.34 -8.11 2.36
N ILE A 104 -3.48 -8.77 2.61
CA ILE A 104 -4.55 -8.92 1.60
C ILE A 104 -5.16 -7.56 1.24
N GLN A 105 -5.47 -6.72 2.24
CA GLN A 105 -6.00 -5.37 2.00
C GLN A 105 -5.04 -4.50 1.19
N MET A 106 -3.74 -4.59 1.47
CA MET A 106 -2.71 -3.90 0.69
C MET A 106 -2.67 -4.43 -0.74
N TYR A 107 -2.73 -5.74 -0.94
CA TYR A 107 -2.81 -6.34 -2.27
C TYR A 107 -4.02 -5.85 -3.07
N GLU A 108 -5.22 -5.87 -2.47
CA GLU A 108 -6.44 -5.36 -3.10
C GLU A 108 -6.33 -3.88 -3.46
N THR A 109 -5.73 -3.08 -2.58
CA THR A 109 -5.47 -1.66 -2.83
C THR A 109 -4.55 -1.48 -4.05
N MET A 110 -3.51 -2.30 -4.15
CA MET A 110 -2.54 -2.29 -5.25
C MET A 110 -3.07 -2.78 -6.60
N LEU A 111 -4.20 -3.50 -6.62
CA LEU A 111 -4.89 -3.85 -7.86
C LEU A 111 -5.56 -2.62 -8.49
N THR A 112 -6.12 -1.74 -7.64
CA THR A 112 -6.83 -0.54 -8.09
C THR A 112 -5.91 0.65 -8.38
N ARG A 113 -4.79 0.76 -7.65
CA ARG A 113 -3.86 1.89 -7.73
C ARG A 113 -2.41 1.40 -7.73
N HIS A 114 -1.58 1.94 -8.61
CA HIS A 114 -0.16 1.59 -8.69
C HIS A 114 0.69 2.24 -7.60
N THR A 115 0.19 3.32 -6.98
CA THR A 115 0.82 3.97 -5.84
C THR A 115 0.02 3.68 -4.57
N THR A 116 0.67 3.14 -3.54
CA THR A 116 0.04 2.84 -2.24
C THR A 116 0.86 3.39 -1.08
N MET A 117 0.18 4.08 -0.15
CA MET A 117 0.72 4.60 1.09
C MET A 117 0.29 3.71 2.26
N VAL A 118 1.27 3.17 2.98
CA VAL A 118 1.08 2.44 4.23
C VAL A 118 1.34 3.41 5.38
N VAL A 119 0.27 3.82 6.05
CA VAL A 119 0.28 4.85 7.10
C VAL A 119 0.09 4.21 8.46
N GLY A 120 0.79 4.72 9.47
CA GLY A 120 0.53 4.35 10.85
C GLY A 120 1.76 4.60 11.72
N PRO A 121 1.59 4.59 13.04
CA PRO A 121 2.69 4.82 13.97
C PRO A 121 3.75 3.71 13.89
N THR A 122 4.91 3.98 14.49
CA THR A 122 6.00 3.01 14.62
C THR A 122 5.55 1.80 15.44
N GLY A 123 6.05 0.61 15.11
CA GLY A 123 5.64 -0.63 15.79
C GLY A 123 4.31 -1.22 15.30
N GLY A 124 3.72 -0.69 14.22
CA GLY A 124 2.54 -1.29 13.58
C GLY A 124 2.85 -2.50 12.69
N GLY A 125 4.12 -2.78 12.40
CA GLY A 125 4.52 -3.86 11.50
C GLY A 125 4.42 -3.51 10.00
N LYS A 126 4.33 -2.22 9.65
CA LYS A 126 4.26 -1.72 8.25
C LYS A 126 5.31 -2.35 7.33
N THR A 127 6.59 -2.26 7.70
CA THR A 127 7.70 -2.88 6.94
C THR A 127 7.51 -4.38 6.76
N VAL A 128 6.96 -5.08 7.75
CA VAL A 128 6.71 -6.54 7.68
C VAL A 128 5.59 -6.82 6.68
N VAL A 129 4.50 -6.04 6.70
CA VAL A 129 3.40 -6.16 5.73
C VAL A 129 3.93 -5.98 4.31
N ILE A 130 4.71 -4.93 4.05
CA ILE A 130 5.28 -4.64 2.73
C ILE A 130 6.21 -5.76 2.26
N LYS A 131 7.18 -6.16 3.09
CA LYS A 131 8.14 -7.21 2.75
C LYS A 131 7.46 -8.56 2.52
N THR A 132 6.48 -8.90 3.35
CA THR A 132 5.72 -10.16 3.22
C THR A 132 4.93 -10.18 1.93
N LEU A 133 4.26 -9.07 1.58
CA LEU A 133 3.54 -8.98 0.30
C LEU A 133 4.47 -9.18 -0.90
N CYS A 134 5.62 -8.49 -0.89
CA CYS A 134 6.60 -8.61 -1.97
C CYS A 134 7.11 -10.05 -2.13
N GLN A 135 7.35 -10.75 -1.03
CA GLN A 135 7.76 -12.15 -1.01
C GLN A 135 6.65 -13.08 -1.51
N ALA A 136 5.41 -12.87 -1.03
CA ALA A 136 4.26 -13.69 -1.39
C ALA A 136 3.91 -13.56 -2.89
N GLN A 137 4.04 -12.37 -3.47
CA GLN A 137 3.73 -12.14 -4.89
C GLN A 137 4.77 -12.74 -5.83
N ASN A 138 6.06 -12.60 -5.53
CA ASN A 138 7.10 -13.00 -6.47
C ASN A 138 7.62 -14.43 -6.27
N LYS A 139 7.21 -15.15 -5.21
CA LYS A 139 7.67 -16.51 -4.79
C LYS A 139 9.21 -16.69 -4.64
N VAL A 140 9.97 -15.75 -5.18
CA VAL A 140 11.43 -15.58 -5.25
C VAL A 140 11.69 -14.12 -4.88
N PHE A 141 12.90 -13.80 -4.41
CA PHE A 141 13.32 -12.43 -4.06
C PHE A 141 12.82 -11.39 -5.09
N ALA A 142 11.88 -10.57 -4.64
CA ALA A 142 11.42 -9.37 -5.31
C ALA A 142 12.47 -8.27 -5.16
N TRP A 143 12.78 -7.54 -6.21
CA TRP A 143 13.56 -6.31 -6.09
C TRP A 143 12.68 -5.22 -5.46
N LEU A 144 13.03 -4.84 -4.23
CA LEU A 144 12.42 -3.76 -3.47
C LEU A 144 13.46 -2.66 -3.31
N TYR A 145 13.40 -1.65 -4.18
CA TYR A 145 14.31 -0.50 -4.13
C TYR A 145 13.85 0.43 -3.01
N THR A 146 14.52 0.36 -1.86
CA THR A 146 14.19 1.20 -0.71
C THR A 146 15.01 2.48 -0.77
N LEU A 147 14.34 3.64 -0.71
CA LEU A 147 14.98 4.94 -0.64
C LEU A 147 14.35 5.80 0.45
N ASN A 148 15.15 6.68 1.05
CA ASN A 148 14.67 7.75 1.91
C ASN A 148 14.82 9.08 1.16
N PRO A 149 13.73 9.68 0.66
CA PRO A 149 13.77 10.93 -0.09
C PRO A 149 14.36 12.10 0.69
N LYS A 150 14.22 12.11 2.02
CA LYS A 150 14.71 13.21 2.87
C LYS A 150 16.19 13.06 3.23
N ALA A 151 16.79 11.91 2.96
CA ALA A 151 18.22 11.69 3.18
C ALA A 151 19.10 12.36 2.10
N MET A 152 18.50 12.84 1.01
CA MET A 152 19.18 13.46 -0.12
C MET A 152 18.45 14.74 -0.55
N SER A 153 19.17 15.61 -1.26
CA SER A 153 18.55 16.79 -1.84
C SER A 153 17.60 16.42 -3.00
N VAL A 154 16.64 17.30 -3.31
CA VAL A 154 15.73 17.11 -4.46
C VAL A 154 16.51 16.99 -5.78
N ILE A 155 17.64 17.69 -5.87
CA ILE A 155 18.57 17.67 -7.00
C ILE A 155 19.21 16.29 -7.15
N GLU A 156 19.74 15.71 -6.07
CA GLU A 156 20.33 14.36 -6.10
C GLU A 156 19.27 13.27 -6.33
N LEU A 157 18.03 13.51 -5.87
CA LEU A 157 16.93 12.57 -6.04
C LEU A 157 16.48 12.48 -7.50
N TYR A 158 16.19 13.61 -8.15
CA TYR A 158 15.62 13.64 -9.50
C TYR A 158 16.63 13.87 -10.62
N GLY A 159 17.78 14.46 -10.30
CA GLY A 159 18.76 14.93 -11.26
C GLY A 159 18.71 16.45 -11.46
N ILE A 160 19.76 16.97 -12.07
CA ILE A 160 19.94 18.40 -12.34
C ILE A 160 20.46 18.61 -13.76
N LEU A 161 19.94 19.66 -14.39
CA LEU A 161 20.48 20.21 -15.63
C LEU A 161 21.43 21.34 -15.25
N ASP A 162 22.71 21.21 -15.59
CA ASP A 162 23.68 22.27 -15.34
C ASP A 162 23.29 23.52 -16.16
N PRO A 163 23.09 24.70 -15.53
CA PRO A 163 22.63 25.89 -16.25
C PRO A 163 23.69 26.47 -17.19
N VAL A 164 24.97 26.16 -16.98
CA VAL A 164 26.11 26.67 -17.76
C VAL A 164 26.46 25.69 -18.87
N THR A 165 26.70 24.42 -18.54
CA THR A 165 27.13 23.43 -19.54
C THR A 165 25.97 22.82 -20.31
N ARG A 166 24.75 22.91 -19.76
CA ARG A 166 23.55 22.21 -20.25
C ARG A 166 23.66 20.69 -20.23
N ASP A 167 24.60 20.15 -19.45
CA ASP A 167 24.72 18.72 -19.26
C ASP A 167 23.71 18.23 -18.22
N TRP A 168 23.11 17.07 -18.50
CA TRP A 168 22.17 16.43 -17.60
C TRP A 168 22.90 15.44 -16.69
N THR A 169 22.69 15.58 -15.38
CA THR A 169 23.12 14.58 -14.40
C THR A 169 21.90 13.89 -13.81
N ASP A 170 21.85 12.57 -13.97
CA ASP A 170 20.75 11.76 -13.43
C ASP A 170 20.78 11.66 -11.91
N GLY A 171 19.60 11.72 -11.31
CA GLY A 171 19.41 11.48 -9.89
C GLY A 171 19.26 10.00 -9.56
N VAL A 172 19.24 9.71 -8.26
CA VAL A 172 19.06 8.35 -7.74
C VAL A 172 17.72 7.78 -8.19
N LEU A 173 16.63 8.55 -8.09
CA LEU A 173 15.30 8.09 -8.44
C LEU A 173 15.12 7.90 -9.95
N SER A 174 15.69 8.79 -10.79
CA SER A 174 15.59 8.64 -12.25
C SER A 174 16.29 7.37 -12.72
N ASN A 175 17.47 7.05 -12.16
CA ASN A 175 18.18 5.81 -12.44
C ASN A 175 17.39 4.57 -11.99
N ILE A 176 16.88 4.56 -10.75
CA ILE A 176 16.03 3.45 -10.27
C ILE A 176 14.80 3.30 -11.18
N PHE A 177 14.15 4.39 -11.57
CA PHE A 177 13.01 4.34 -12.48
C PHE A 177 13.35 3.69 -13.83
N ARG A 178 14.52 3.98 -14.40
CA ARG A 178 14.94 3.34 -15.65
C ARG A 178 15.22 1.85 -15.46
N ASP A 179 15.79 1.47 -14.32
CA ASP A 179 16.08 0.07 -14.01
C ASP A 179 14.81 -0.75 -13.81
N ILE A 180 13.82 -0.22 -13.08
CA ILE A 180 12.58 -0.98 -12.84
C ILE A 180 11.73 -1.15 -14.10
N ASN A 181 11.81 -0.18 -15.01
CA ASN A 181 11.02 -0.18 -16.24
C ASN A 181 11.60 -1.14 -17.29
N ARG A 182 12.71 -1.82 -17.01
CA ARG A 182 13.22 -2.88 -17.88
C ARG A 182 12.19 -4.01 -17.98
N PRO A 183 12.05 -4.66 -19.15
CA PRO A 183 11.12 -5.78 -19.30
C PRO A 183 11.48 -6.92 -18.33
N THR A 184 10.51 -7.32 -17.50
CA THR A 184 10.64 -8.42 -16.54
C THR A 184 9.29 -9.06 -16.31
N ASP A 185 9.29 -10.35 -15.97
CA ASP A 185 8.08 -11.10 -15.63
C ASP A 185 7.69 -10.92 -14.14
N LYS A 186 8.53 -10.24 -13.36
CA LYS A 186 8.35 -10.02 -11.93
C LYS A 186 7.75 -8.65 -11.64
N LYS A 187 7.01 -8.55 -10.53
CA LYS A 187 6.53 -7.26 -10.05
C LYS A 187 7.65 -6.55 -9.29
N GLU A 188 7.96 -5.32 -9.67
CA GLU A 188 9.02 -4.52 -9.07
C GLU A 188 8.46 -3.35 -8.28
N TYR A 189 9.13 -3.02 -7.16
CA TYR A 189 8.62 -2.04 -6.21
C TYR A 189 9.71 -1.02 -5.87
N ILE A 190 9.29 0.24 -5.85
CA ILE A 190 10.06 1.32 -5.22
C ILE A 190 9.40 1.61 -3.89
N LEU A 191 10.15 1.51 -2.80
CA LEU A 191 9.71 1.85 -1.45
C LEU A 191 10.34 3.17 -1.02
N PHE A 192 9.50 4.17 -0.80
CA PHE A 192 9.86 5.42 -0.16
C PHE A 192 9.66 5.26 1.36
N ASP A 193 10.76 5.09 2.09
CA ASP A 193 10.78 4.95 3.55
C ASP A 193 11.17 6.29 4.18
N GLY A 194 10.17 7.03 4.65
CA GLY A 194 10.36 8.34 5.27
C GLY A 194 9.17 9.28 5.06
N ASP A 195 9.22 10.43 5.72
CA ASP A 195 8.12 11.38 5.70
C ASP A 195 7.90 12.01 4.31
N VAL A 196 6.63 12.24 4.00
CA VAL A 196 6.22 12.94 2.78
C VAL A 196 6.27 14.45 3.01
N ASP A 197 6.96 15.15 2.11
CA ASP A 197 7.10 16.61 2.09
C ASP A 197 6.67 17.13 0.72
N ALA A 198 6.01 18.29 0.70
CA ALA A 198 5.57 18.95 -0.52
C ALA A 198 6.72 19.16 -1.53
N LEU A 199 7.93 19.48 -1.07
CA LEU A 199 9.06 19.81 -1.94
C LEU A 199 9.42 18.70 -2.94
N TRP A 200 9.46 17.45 -2.49
CA TRP A 200 9.85 16.34 -3.37
C TRP A 200 8.65 15.60 -3.94
N VAL A 201 7.52 15.53 -3.22
CA VAL A 201 6.35 14.76 -3.67
C VAL A 201 5.62 15.45 -4.83
N GLU A 202 5.73 16.78 -4.97
CA GLU A 202 5.06 17.50 -6.06
C GLU A 202 5.51 17.02 -7.45
N ASN A 203 6.79 16.72 -7.62
CA ASN A 203 7.34 16.17 -8.86
C ASN A 203 6.82 14.75 -9.17
N MET A 204 6.28 14.05 -8.17
CA MET A 204 5.68 12.72 -8.33
C MET A 204 4.22 12.75 -8.73
N ASN A 205 3.57 13.92 -8.70
CA ASN A 205 2.13 14.01 -8.90
C ASN A 205 1.66 13.42 -10.23
N SER A 206 2.42 13.63 -11.31
CA SER A 206 2.09 13.10 -12.64
C SER A 206 2.31 11.59 -12.75
N VAL A 207 3.25 11.02 -11.99
CA VAL A 207 3.46 9.56 -11.97
C VAL A 207 2.46 8.87 -11.04
N MET A 208 1.99 9.54 -9.98
CA MET A 208 0.96 9.00 -9.08
C MET A 208 -0.46 9.07 -9.67
N ASP A 209 -0.71 9.93 -10.65
CA ASP A 209 -1.98 9.99 -11.37
C ASP A 209 -2.11 8.87 -12.42
N ASP A 210 -3.28 8.77 -13.05
CA ASP A 210 -3.59 7.74 -14.08
C ASP A 210 -2.62 7.77 -15.27
N ASN A 211 -1.93 8.89 -15.47
CA ASN A 211 -0.93 9.08 -16.53
C ASN A 211 0.31 8.19 -16.35
N LYS A 212 0.70 7.86 -15.11
CA LYS A 212 1.89 7.05 -14.81
C LYS A 212 3.17 7.59 -15.45
N LEU A 213 3.34 8.92 -15.53
CA LEU A 213 4.46 9.58 -16.20
C LEU A 213 5.30 10.40 -15.21
N LEU A 214 6.56 10.02 -15.04
CA LEU A 214 7.57 10.82 -14.36
C LEU A 214 8.15 11.82 -15.37
N THR A 215 8.09 13.12 -15.05
CA THR A 215 8.65 14.18 -15.90
C THR A 215 9.86 14.78 -15.19
N LEU A 216 11.03 14.66 -15.82
CA LEU A 216 12.29 15.20 -15.29
C LEU A 216 12.51 16.63 -15.78
N ALA A 217 13.39 17.37 -15.10
CA ALA A 217 13.65 18.78 -15.41
C ALA A 217 14.28 19.00 -16.80
N ASN A 218 14.97 18.01 -17.35
CA ASN A 218 15.45 18.01 -18.74
C ASN A 218 14.34 17.83 -19.79
N GLY A 219 13.09 17.64 -19.36
CA GLY A 219 11.94 17.39 -20.24
C GLY A 219 11.73 15.91 -20.62
N GLU A 220 12.60 15.00 -20.17
CA GLU A 220 12.42 13.56 -20.36
C GLU A 220 11.16 13.08 -19.62
N ARG A 221 10.40 12.21 -20.28
CA ARG A 221 9.16 11.64 -19.75
C ARG A 221 9.28 10.12 -19.70
N ILE A 222 9.37 9.57 -18.50
CA ILE A 222 9.51 8.14 -18.26
C ILE A 222 8.15 7.60 -17.82
N ARG A 223 7.57 6.69 -18.60
CA ARG A 223 6.29 6.04 -18.24
C ARG A 223 6.55 4.83 -17.37
N LEU A 224 5.91 4.79 -16.20
CA LEU A 224 5.92 3.64 -15.30
C LEU A 224 5.15 2.47 -15.94
N GLN A 225 5.83 1.33 -16.07
CA GLN A 225 5.26 0.11 -16.63
C GLN A 225 4.25 -0.55 -15.67
N ALA A 226 3.40 -1.43 -16.21
CA ALA A 226 2.33 -2.05 -15.44
C ALA A 226 2.82 -3.02 -14.34
N HIS A 227 4.00 -3.62 -14.51
CA HIS A 227 4.63 -4.50 -13.52
C HIS A 227 5.33 -3.73 -12.39
N CYS A 228 5.36 -2.40 -12.45
CA CYS A 228 5.99 -1.55 -11.45
C CYS A 228 4.94 -0.94 -10.51
N ALA A 229 5.28 -0.83 -9.22
CA ALA A 229 4.45 -0.16 -8.23
C ALA A 229 5.27 0.74 -7.28
N LEU A 230 4.65 1.80 -6.80
CA LEU A 230 5.24 2.75 -5.87
C LEU A 230 4.63 2.54 -4.49
N LEU A 231 5.47 2.31 -3.50
CA LEU A 231 5.08 2.08 -2.12
C LEU A 231 5.66 3.17 -1.22
N PHE A 232 4.88 3.64 -0.27
CA PHE A 232 5.32 4.64 0.70
C PHE A 232 5.08 4.09 2.09
N GLU A 233 6.13 4.04 2.91
CA GLU A 233 6.01 3.77 4.34
C GLU A 233 6.10 5.11 5.08
N VAL A 234 4.99 5.54 5.68
CA VAL A 234 4.89 6.86 6.33
C VAL A 234 4.31 6.76 7.72
N GLY A 235 4.77 7.64 8.62
CA GLY A 235 4.20 7.76 9.97
C GLY A 235 2.84 8.46 9.94
N ASP A 236 2.82 9.67 9.38
CA ASP A 236 1.64 10.52 9.27
C ASP A 236 1.69 11.40 8.01
N LEU A 237 0.55 11.96 7.62
CA LEU A 237 0.34 12.73 6.39
C LEU A 237 -0.11 14.17 6.66
N GLN A 238 0.15 14.73 7.84
CA GLN A 238 -0.19 16.11 8.20
C GLN A 238 0.40 17.15 7.23
N TYR A 239 1.60 16.90 6.71
CA TYR A 239 2.31 17.79 5.79
C TYR A 239 2.07 17.47 4.30
N ALA A 240 1.32 16.40 4.01
CA ALA A 240 0.97 16.04 2.65
C ALA A 240 -0.28 16.81 2.19
N SER A 241 -0.27 17.30 0.96
CA SER A 241 -1.45 17.97 0.41
C SER A 241 -2.59 16.95 0.17
N PRO A 242 -3.87 17.32 0.39
CA PRO A 242 -5.00 16.45 0.11
C PRO A 242 -5.05 15.97 -1.36
N ALA A 243 -4.51 16.77 -2.28
CA ALA A 243 -4.37 16.39 -3.68
C ALA A 243 -3.45 15.17 -3.86
N THR A 244 -2.34 15.10 -3.12
CA THR A 244 -1.41 13.96 -3.12
C THR A 244 -2.08 12.71 -2.56
N VAL A 245 -2.74 12.86 -1.40
CA VAL A 245 -3.49 11.77 -0.74
C VAL A 245 -4.53 11.17 -1.68
N SER A 246 -5.27 12.01 -2.42
CA SER A 246 -6.32 11.56 -3.34
C SER A 246 -5.84 10.72 -4.53
N ARG A 247 -4.53 10.76 -4.84
CA ARG A 247 -3.89 9.99 -5.93
C ARG A 247 -3.39 8.62 -5.49
N CYS A 248 -3.22 8.39 -4.20
CA CYS A 248 -2.62 7.17 -3.67
C CYS A 248 -3.69 6.22 -3.12
N GLY A 249 -3.43 4.91 -3.16
CA GLY A 249 -4.13 3.94 -2.33
C GLY A 249 -3.70 4.13 -0.87
N MET A 250 -4.60 3.92 0.08
CA MET A 250 -4.33 4.18 1.49
C MET A 250 -4.59 2.93 2.31
N VAL A 251 -3.59 2.52 3.08
CA VAL A 251 -3.69 1.39 4.02
C VAL A 251 -3.19 1.87 5.38
N PHE A 252 -4.09 1.91 6.35
CA PHE A 252 -3.79 2.28 7.72
C PHE A 252 -3.49 1.04 8.55
N VAL A 253 -2.31 1.01 9.17
CA VAL A 253 -1.84 -0.09 10.01
C VAL A 253 -1.71 0.40 11.44
N ASP A 254 -2.73 0.10 12.25
CA ASP A 254 -2.76 0.44 13.67
C ASP A 254 -2.09 -0.66 14.53
N PRO A 255 -1.07 -0.33 15.36
CA PRO A 255 -0.51 -1.27 16.33
C PRO A 255 -1.55 -1.83 17.30
N LYS A 256 -2.62 -1.08 17.62
CA LYS A 256 -3.71 -1.56 18.49
C LYS A 256 -4.35 -2.84 17.95
N ASN A 257 -4.40 -2.99 16.63
CA ASN A 257 -5.01 -4.15 16.01
C ASN A 257 -4.11 -5.39 16.05
N LEU A 258 -2.79 -5.19 16.06
CA LEU A 258 -1.82 -6.28 16.05
C LEU A 258 -1.82 -7.04 17.38
N ARG A 259 -2.13 -6.36 18.49
CA ARG A 259 -2.07 -6.88 19.88
C ARG A 259 -0.70 -7.51 20.19
N TYR A 260 -0.57 -8.23 21.30
CA TYR A 260 0.69 -8.86 21.72
C TYR A 260 0.93 -10.24 21.07
N GLU A 261 -0.13 -10.90 20.61
CA GLU A 261 -0.10 -12.31 20.17
C GLU A 261 0.95 -12.58 19.07
N PRO A 262 1.05 -11.79 17.98
CA PRO A 262 2.03 -12.06 16.93
C PRO A 262 3.48 -11.90 17.42
N TYR A 263 3.73 -10.98 18.34
CA TYR A 263 5.04 -10.77 18.95
C TYR A 263 5.44 -11.96 19.83
N TRP A 264 4.51 -12.40 20.67
CA TRP A 264 4.69 -13.57 21.53
C TRP A 264 4.95 -14.84 20.71
N GLN A 265 4.10 -15.13 19.72
CA GLN A 265 4.25 -16.32 18.88
C GLN A 265 5.57 -16.33 18.09
N LYS A 266 6.00 -15.18 17.55
CA LYS A 266 7.30 -15.06 16.88
C LYS A 266 8.45 -15.33 17.86
N TRP A 267 8.35 -14.83 19.08
CA TRP A 267 9.36 -15.05 20.12
C TRP A 267 9.43 -16.52 20.56
N VAL A 268 8.28 -17.18 20.77
CA VAL A 268 8.21 -18.63 21.09
C VAL A 268 8.79 -19.48 19.96
N LYS A 269 8.40 -19.23 18.71
CA LYS A 269 8.93 -19.97 17.54
C LYS A 269 10.44 -19.79 17.36
N LYS A 270 11.00 -18.65 17.79
CA LYS A 270 12.45 -18.44 17.78
C LYS A 270 13.16 -19.28 18.83
N ARG A 271 12.55 -19.47 20.01
CA ARG A 271 13.10 -20.27 21.11
C ARG A 271 13.11 -21.76 20.86
N GLU A 272 12.08 -22.32 20.23
CA GLU A 272 12.09 -23.74 19.85
C GLU A 272 13.29 -24.07 18.94
N LYS A 273 13.67 -23.14 18.05
CA LYS A 273 14.89 -23.27 17.25
C LYS A 273 16.16 -23.17 18.12
N GLU A 274 16.26 -22.18 19.01
CA GLU A 274 17.45 -21.99 19.87
C GLU A 274 17.67 -23.15 20.87
N GLN A 275 16.61 -23.70 21.46
CA GLN A 275 16.72 -24.88 22.34
C GLN A 275 17.10 -26.14 21.57
N HIS A 276 16.64 -26.31 20.33
CA HIS A 276 17.10 -27.40 19.46
C HIS A 276 18.60 -27.31 19.13
N TYR A 277 19.16 -26.11 18.96
CA TYR A 277 20.61 -25.95 18.75
C TYR A 277 21.42 -26.25 20.02
N GLN A 278 20.96 -25.83 21.21
CA GLN A 278 21.67 -26.11 22.46
C GLN A 278 21.70 -27.61 22.82
N VAL A 279 20.68 -28.39 22.44
CA VAL A 279 20.65 -29.84 22.66
C VAL A 279 21.56 -30.60 21.67
N LEU A 280 21.79 -30.05 20.47
CA LEU A 280 22.71 -30.65 19.49
C LEU A 280 24.18 -30.36 19.82
N ASP A 281 24.51 -29.17 20.33
CA ASP A 281 25.89 -28.82 20.72
C ASP A 281 26.32 -29.47 22.05
N SER A 282 25.38 -29.87 22.91
CA SER A 282 25.67 -30.61 24.15
C SER A 282 25.77 -32.13 23.97
N GLY A 283 25.50 -32.65 22.76
CA GLY A 283 25.57 -34.07 22.41
C GLY A 283 26.87 -34.53 21.73
N LEU A 284 27.84 -33.64 21.50
CA LEU A 284 29.13 -33.95 20.84
C LEU A 284 30.34 -33.95 21.78
N ALA A 285 30.11 -33.94 23.10
CA ALA A 285 31.15 -34.07 24.11
C ALA A 285 30.93 -35.31 24.99
N VAL A 286 31.09 -36.49 24.39
CA VAL A 286 31.40 -37.76 25.09
C VAL A 286 32.42 -38.53 24.27
#